data_AF-A0A8M1KA12-F1
#
_entry.id   AF-A0A8M1KA12-F1
#
_cell.length_a   1.000
_cell.length_b   1.000
_cell.length_c   1.000
_cell.angle_alpha   90.00
_cell.angle_beta   90.00
_cell.angle_gamma   90.00
#
_symmetry.space_group_name_H-M   'P 1'
#
loop_
_entity.id
_entity.type
_entity.pdbx_description
1 polymer ?
#
loop_
_entity_poly.entity_id
_entity_poly.type
_entity_poly.pdbx_seq_one_letter_code
_entity_poly.pdbx_strand_id
1 'polypeptide(L)'
;MLLVPVVMAISYYFLLVFPPSFPQWSSGEAEPSVFVGGSSQEHRPLVDEDEEEEQEERALSDGTELKSTGALNFTEKLVILKGLIRFIVPLAVVYFAEYFINQGLLELLFFPESSLSHAEQYRWYQSLYQIGVLVSRSSLFCLRIRWVGVLSALQFVNAVLLTMAVYYQFLPAVWVVLVIVFYEGLLGGAAYVNTYYSISTETGDREREFSMAAASVGDSLGISLSGATALPLHHYFCSL
;
A
#
# COMPACT_ATOMS: atom_id res chain seq x y z
N MET A 1 5.50 6.08 -22.97
CA MET A 1 5.13 5.38 -21.72
C MET A 1 3.99 4.36 -21.87
N LEU A 2 3.55 4.01 -23.10
CA LEU A 2 2.48 3.02 -23.35
C LEU A 2 2.98 1.58 -23.62
N LEU A 3 4.27 1.41 -23.94
CA LEU A 3 4.85 0.11 -24.25
C LEU A 3 4.79 -0.84 -23.05
N VAL A 4 5.13 -0.33 -21.85
CA VAL A 4 5.20 -1.14 -20.63
C VAL A 4 3.83 -1.66 -20.18
N PRO A 5 2.75 -0.84 -20.14
CA PRO A 5 1.39 -1.34 -19.87
C PRO A 5 0.92 -2.40 -20.86
N VAL A 6 1.23 -2.24 -22.15
CA VAL A 6 0.84 -3.20 -23.19
C VAL A 6 1.60 -4.52 -23.03
N VAL A 7 2.91 -4.47 -22.75
CA VAL A 7 3.73 -5.67 -22.49
C VAL A 7 3.26 -6.39 -21.23
N MET A 8 2.90 -5.66 -20.17
CA MET A 8 2.33 -6.24 -18.94
C MET A 8 0.99 -6.91 -19.21
N ALA A 9 0.09 -6.27 -19.98
CA ALA A 9 -1.19 -6.86 -20.35
C ALA A 9 -1.01 -8.13 -21.18
N ILE A 10 -0.13 -8.11 -22.18
CA ILE A 10 0.18 -9.30 -22.99
C ILE A 10 0.74 -10.42 -22.10
N SER A 11 1.64 -10.08 -21.17
CA SER A 11 2.22 -11.07 -20.26
C SER A 11 1.15 -11.68 -19.33
N TYR A 12 0.23 -10.86 -18.83
CA TYR A 12 -0.86 -11.33 -17.97
C TYR A 12 -1.83 -12.26 -18.70
N TYR A 13 -2.25 -11.92 -19.92
CA TYR A 13 -3.26 -12.71 -20.62
C TYR A 13 -2.69 -13.90 -21.39
N PHE A 14 -1.41 -13.86 -21.79
CA PHE A 14 -0.83 -14.87 -22.70
C PHE A 14 0.37 -15.64 -22.15
N LEU A 15 1.14 -15.08 -21.21
CA LEU A 15 2.34 -15.74 -20.66
C LEU A 15 2.11 -16.35 -19.27
N LEU A 16 1.19 -15.80 -18.48
CA LEU A 16 0.88 -16.33 -17.17
C LEU A 16 0.00 -17.59 -17.32
N VAL A 17 0.55 -18.72 -16.86
CA VAL A 17 -0.18 -19.98 -16.75
C VAL A 17 -1.12 -19.86 -15.55
N PHE A 18 -2.42 -19.75 -15.83
CA PHE A 18 -3.42 -19.69 -14.77
C PHE A 18 -3.62 -21.08 -14.15
N PRO A 19 -3.67 -21.19 -12.81
CA PRO A 19 -4.05 -22.42 -12.17
C PRO A 19 -5.52 -22.76 -12.50
N PRO A 20 -5.89 -24.05 -12.62
CA PRO A 20 -7.22 -24.49 -13.01
C PRO A 20 -8.36 -24.13 -12.02
N SER A 21 -8.03 -23.50 -10.89
CA SER A 21 -8.96 -23.09 -9.84
C SER A 21 -9.51 -21.66 -10.00
N PHE A 22 -8.99 -20.85 -10.94
CA PHE A 22 -9.51 -19.50 -11.15
C PHE A 22 -10.76 -19.51 -12.04
N PRO A 23 -11.93 -19.02 -11.59
CA PRO A 23 -13.11 -18.91 -12.43
C PRO A 23 -12.87 -17.80 -13.46
N GLN A 24 -12.48 -18.18 -14.67
CA GLN A 24 -12.39 -17.26 -15.78
C GLN A 24 -13.81 -16.80 -16.12
N TRP A 25 -14.03 -15.48 -16.18
CA TRP A 25 -15.29 -14.91 -16.64
C TRP A 25 -15.50 -15.34 -18.09
N SER A 26 -16.23 -16.44 -18.28
CA SER A 26 -16.79 -16.84 -19.55
C SER A 26 -18.10 -16.06 -19.75
N SER A 27 -18.09 -15.11 -20.68
CA SER A 27 -19.32 -14.56 -21.23
C SER A 27 -19.76 -15.46 -22.39
N GLY A 28 -20.47 -16.54 -22.08
CA GLY A 28 -21.00 -17.48 -23.07
C GLY A 28 -21.94 -18.48 -22.41
N GLU A 29 -23.17 -18.54 -22.94
CA GLU A 29 -24.34 -19.34 -22.54
C GLU A 29 -24.32 -20.14 -21.22
N ALA A 30 -25.16 -19.74 -20.28
CA ALA A 30 -25.64 -20.61 -19.22
C ALA A 30 -26.63 -21.65 -19.78
N GLU A 31 -26.13 -22.84 -20.12
CA GLU A 31 -26.95 -24.05 -20.12
C GLU A 31 -26.77 -24.79 -18.77
N PRO A 32 -27.86 -25.26 -18.14
CA PRO A 32 -27.81 -25.83 -16.82
C PRO A 32 -27.43 -27.32 -16.90
N SER A 33 -26.22 -27.69 -16.48
CA SER A 33 -25.91 -29.10 -16.23
C SER A 33 -25.21 -29.32 -14.89
N VAL A 34 -25.96 -30.06 -14.06
CA VAL A 34 -25.59 -30.88 -12.92
C VAL A 34 -24.15 -31.41 -12.94
N PHE A 35 -23.37 -31.13 -11.89
CA PHE A 35 -22.20 -31.93 -11.46
C PHE A 35 -21.96 -31.67 -9.96
N VAL A 36 -22.39 -32.57 -9.07
CA VAL A 36 -21.62 -33.73 -8.55
C VAL A 36 -20.28 -33.31 -7.95
N GLY A 37 -20.13 -33.59 -6.65
CA GLY A 37 -19.04 -33.17 -5.81
C GLY A 37 -17.65 -33.59 -6.28
N GLY A 38 -16.71 -32.68 -6.06
CA GLY A 38 -15.27 -32.90 -6.13
C GLY A 38 -14.62 -31.97 -5.11
N SER A 39 -14.11 -32.57 -4.06
CA SER A 39 -13.51 -31.98 -2.87
C SER A 39 -12.16 -31.30 -3.10
N SER A 40 -11.86 -30.30 -2.28
CA SER A 40 -10.58 -30.07 -1.59
C SER A 40 -9.32 -29.88 -2.46
N GLN A 41 -8.97 -28.63 -2.81
CA GLN A 41 -7.55 -28.27 -3.04
C GLN A 41 -7.21 -26.75 -3.01
N GLU A 42 -7.93 -25.91 -2.25
CA GLU A 42 -7.56 -24.48 -2.14
C GLU A 42 -6.60 -24.14 -0.98
N HIS A 43 -6.28 -25.09 -0.10
CA HIS A 43 -5.30 -24.88 0.96
C HIS A 43 -3.97 -25.58 0.63
N ARG A 44 -3.02 -24.84 0.05
CA ARG A 44 -1.61 -25.18 0.18
C ARG A 44 -0.83 -23.95 0.67
N PRO A 45 -0.32 -23.95 1.91
CA PRO A 45 0.64 -22.95 2.34
C PRO A 45 1.97 -23.18 1.60
N LEU A 46 2.55 -22.11 1.07
CA LEU A 46 3.82 -22.10 0.33
C LEU A 46 5.00 -21.74 1.24
N VAL A 47 5.15 -22.47 2.35
CA VAL A 47 6.35 -22.41 3.21
C VAL A 47 6.59 -23.84 3.73
N ASP A 48 7.60 -24.51 3.18
CA ASP A 48 8.17 -25.72 3.76
C ASP A 48 9.05 -25.29 4.95
N GLU A 49 8.57 -25.51 6.17
CA GLU A 49 9.38 -25.53 7.39
C GLU A 49 9.21 -26.92 8.02
N ASP A 50 9.93 -27.88 7.44
CA ASP A 50 10.21 -29.16 8.09
C ASP A 50 10.96 -28.87 9.39
N GLU A 51 10.31 -28.96 10.57
CA GLU A 51 10.95 -29.32 11.86
C GLU A 51 10.03 -29.44 13.11
N GLU A 52 8.69 -29.39 13.04
CA GLU A 52 7.84 -29.47 14.26
C GLU A 52 6.85 -30.67 14.32
N GLU A 53 7.25 -31.84 13.82
CA GLU A 53 6.43 -33.07 13.77
C GLU A 53 6.16 -33.82 15.11
N GLU A 54 6.52 -33.33 16.31
CA GLU A 54 6.45 -34.17 17.53
C GLU A 54 5.40 -33.80 18.60
N GLN A 55 4.44 -32.89 18.35
CA GLN A 55 3.47 -32.49 19.41
C GLN A 55 1.98 -32.76 19.15
N GLU A 56 1.54 -33.20 17.96
CA GLU A 56 0.11 -33.32 17.66
C GLU A 56 -0.52 -34.71 17.88
N GLU A 57 0.27 -35.77 18.12
CA GLU A 57 -0.28 -37.14 18.25
C GLU A 57 -1.02 -37.45 19.58
N ARG A 58 -1.14 -36.52 20.53
CA ARG A 58 -1.81 -36.78 21.83
C ARG A 58 -3.21 -36.19 22.02
N ALA A 59 -3.77 -35.48 21.04
CA ALA A 59 -5.06 -34.80 21.20
C ALA A 59 -6.24 -35.42 20.43
N LEU A 60 -6.13 -36.69 20.01
CA LEU A 60 -7.30 -37.48 19.61
C LEU A 60 -8.02 -37.96 20.88
N SER A 61 -8.96 -37.15 21.40
CA SER A 61 -10.20 -37.60 22.05
C SER A 61 -10.92 -36.41 22.69
N ASP A 62 -11.68 -35.64 21.89
CA ASP A 62 -13.06 -35.30 22.27
C ASP A 62 -13.76 -34.70 21.04
N GLY A 63 -14.81 -35.36 20.57
CA GLY A 63 -15.57 -34.91 19.42
C GLY A 63 -16.65 -33.95 19.87
N THR A 64 -16.70 -32.73 19.33
CA THR A 64 -17.92 -31.91 19.25
C THR A 64 -17.75 -30.81 18.19
N GLU A 65 -18.55 -30.93 17.12
CA GLU A 65 -19.09 -29.86 16.25
C GLU A 65 -18.11 -29.09 15.34
N LEU A 66 -18.04 -29.57 14.10
CA LEU A 66 -17.53 -28.92 12.90
C LEU A 66 -18.29 -27.59 12.61
N LYS A 67 -17.86 -26.47 13.20
CA LYS A 67 -18.39 -25.14 12.87
C LYS A 67 -17.80 -24.63 11.55
N SER A 68 -18.55 -24.90 10.47
CA SER A 68 -18.76 -24.06 9.29
C SER A 68 -17.59 -23.14 8.87
N THR A 69 -16.74 -23.65 7.99
CA THR A 69 -15.87 -22.89 7.10
C THR A 69 -16.72 -22.24 5.99
N GLY A 70 -17.60 -21.31 6.35
CA GLY A 70 -18.48 -20.58 5.42
C GLY A 70 -17.93 -19.19 5.06
N ALA A 71 -18.22 -18.73 3.83
CA ALA A 71 -17.89 -17.40 3.34
C ALA A 71 -18.33 -16.30 4.35
N LEU A 72 -17.40 -15.41 4.71
CA LEU A 72 -17.62 -14.33 5.68
C LEU A 72 -18.84 -13.48 5.31
N ASN A 73 -19.78 -13.35 6.24
CA ASN A 73 -20.97 -12.50 6.09
C ASN A 73 -20.56 -11.01 5.96
N PHE A 74 -21.33 -10.20 5.23
CA PHE A 74 -21.06 -8.75 5.08
C PHE A 74 -20.91 -8.03 6.43
N THR A 75 -21.66 -8.45 7.44
CA THR A 75 -21.57 -7.91 8.81
C THR A 75 -20.26 -8.29 9.48
N GLU A 76 -19.76 -9.51 9.28
CA GLU A 76 -18.46 -9.96 9.80
C GLU A 76 -17.33 -9.19 9.14
N LYS A 77 -17.39 -9.01 7.81
CA LYS A 77 -16.46 -8.17 7.04
C LYS A 77 -16.42 -6.73 7.57
N LEU A 78 -17.57 -6.16 7.92
CA LEU A 78 -17.65 -4.79 8.47
C LEU A 78 -17.07 -4.69 9.89
N VAL A 79 -17.24 -5.72 10.72
CA VAL A 79 -16.66 -5.77 12.08
C VAL A 79 -15.14 -5.91 12.01
N ILE A 80 -14.64 -6.77 11.13
CA ILE A 80 -13.21 -6.93 10.86
C ILE A 80 -12.64 -5.62 10.32
N LEU A 81 -13.30 -5.00 9.35
CA LEU A 81 -12.92 -3.70 8.82
C LEU A 81 -12.87 -2.63 9.92
N LYS A 82 -13.86 -2.62 10.83
CA LYS A 82 -13.88 -1.69 11.97
C LYS A 82 -12.70 -1.88 12.91
N GLY A 83 -12.26 -3.12 13.14
CA GLY A 83 -11.02 -3.41 13.88
C GLY A 83 -9.77 -2.92 13.13
N LEU A 84 -9.76 -3.08 11.81
CA LEU A 84 -8.63 -2.73 10.95
C LEU A 84 -8.50 -1.24 10.64
N ILE A 85 -9.57 -0.45 10.81
CA ILE A 85 -9.58 1.01 10.61
C ILE A 85 -8.44 1.70 11.36
N ARG A 86 -8.04 1.18 12.53
CA ARG A 86 -6.92 1.72 13.31
C ARG A 86 -5.58 1.68 12.54
N PHE A 87 -5.44 0.78 11.58
CA PHE A 87 -4.27 0.66 10.70
C PHE A 87 -4.49 1.32 9.34
N ILE A 88 -5.68 1.15 8.76
CA ILE A 88 -6.02 1.70 7.44
C ILE A 88 -5.98 3.23 7.47
N VAL A 89 -6.52 3.88 8.51
CA VAL A 89 -6.59 5.35 8.55
C VAL A 89 -5.20 6.00 8.63
N PRO A 90 -4.30 5.61 9.55
CA PRO A 90 -2.93 6.13 9.54
C PRO A 90 -2.19 5.89 8.22
N LEU A 91 -2.39 4.72 7.60
CA LEU A 91 -1.81 4.40 6.30
C LEU A 91 -2.33 5.33 5.20
N ALA A 92 -3.65 5.49 5.10
CA ALA A 92 -4.28 6.39 4.14
C ALA A 92 -3.82 7.84 4.33
N VAL A 93 -3.61 8.29 5.57
CA VAL A 93 -3.08 9.64 5.87
C VAL A 93 -1.63 9.78 5.44
N VAL A 94 -0.77 8.78 5.67
CA VAL A 94 0.61 8.79 5.19
C VAL A 94 0.64 8.92 3.68
N TYR A 95 -0.12 8.06 2.99
CA TYR A 95 -0.18 8.04 1.53
C TYR A 95 -0.78 9.32 0.94
N PHE A 96 -1.81 9.85 1.58
CA PHE A 96 -2.35 11.16 1.23
C PHE A 96 -1.27 12.23 1.32
N ALA A 97 -0.56 12.33 2.44
CA ALA A 97 0.46 13.35 2.66
C ALA A 97 1.66 13.20 1.71
N GLU A 98 2.12 11.97 1.50
CA GLU A 98 3.19 11.60 0.55
C GLU A 98 2.85 12.05 -0.87
N TYR A 99 1.68 11.67 -1.38
CA TYR A 99 1.29 12.01 -2.74
C TYR A 99 0.88 13.48 -2.88
N PHE A 100 0.40 14.11 -1.82
CA PHE A 100 0.11 15.54 -1.79
C PHE A 100 1.40 16.35 -1.91
N ILE A 101 2.48 15.94 -1.23
CA ILE A 101 3.81 16.54 -1.40
C ILE A 101 4.28 16.33 -2.84
N ASN A 102 4.30 15.08 -3.31
CA ASN A 102 4.87 14.72 -4.60
C ASN A 102 4.15 15.38 -5.79
N GLN A 103 2.81 15.34 -5.82
CA GLN A 103 2.02 15.84 -6.96
C GLN A 103 1.58 17.30 -6.78
N GLY A 104 1.48 17.79 -5.54
CA GLY A 104 0.96 19.13 -5.24
C GLY A 104 2.03 20.17 -4.95
N LEU A 105 3.08 19.82 -4.21
CA LEU A 105 4.02 20.81 -3.65
C LEU A 105 5.37 20.83 -4.37
N LEU A 106 5.90 19.68 -4.78
CA LEU A 106 7.24 19.61 -5.38
C LEU A 106 7.38 20.40 -6.68
N GLU A 107 6.31 20.47 -7.49
CA GLU A 107 6.31 21.24 -8.73
C GLU A 107 6.40 22.76 -8.48
N LEU A 108 5.80 23.23 -7.38
CA LEU A 108 5.79 24.64 -6.97
C LEU A 108 7.08 25.09 -6.29
N LEU A 109 7.92 24.14 -5.86
CA LEU A 109 9.15 24.38 -5.12
C LEU A 109 10.33 24.65 -6.07
N PHE A 110 10.42 25.90 -6.52
CA PHE A 110 11.46 26.35 -7.46
C PHE A 110 12.46 27.31 -6.81
N PHE A 111 13.76 27.03 -6.99
CA PHE A 111 14.84 27.93 -6.55
C PHE A 111 15.57 28.52 -7.77
N PRO A 112 15.37 29.82 -8.09
CA PRO A 112 16.00 30.47 -9.24
C PRO A 112 17.51 30.71 -9.06
N GLU A 113 18.00 30.77 -7.82
CA GLU A 113 19.41 30.99 -7.48
C GLU A 113 20.31 29.75 -7.64
N SER A 114 19.74 28.61 -8.05
CA SER A 114 20.51 27.38 -8.22
C SER A 114 20.98 27.20 -9.66
N SER A 115 22.11 26.50 -9.85
CA SER A 115 22.65 26.18 -11.17
C SER A 115 21.83 25.14 -11.95
N LEU A 116 20.72 24.66 -11.38
CA LEU A 116 19.87 23.61 -11.95
C LEU A 116 18.59 24.22 -12.51
N SER A 117 18.20 23.80 -13.71
CA SER A 117 16.91 24.18 -14.29
C SER A 117 15.74 23.64 -13.45
N HIS A 118 14.56 24.25 -13.56
CA HIS A 118 13.33 23.80 -12.86
C HIS A 118 13.03 22.32 -13.12
N ALA A 119 13.18 21.87 -14.36
CA ALA A 119 12.98 20.48 -14.75
C ALA A 119 14.01 19.53 -14.12
N GLU A 120 15.26 19.95 -13.98
CA GLU A 120 16.30 19.15 -13.32
C GLU A 120 16.07 19.04 -11.82
N GLN A 121 15.67 20.13 -11.16
CA GLN A 121 15.33 20.14 -9.74
C GLN A 121 14.20 19.13 -9.46
N TYR A 122 13.10 19.21 -10.23
CA TYR A 122 11.98 18.29 -10.10
C TYR A 122 12.37 16.82 -10.33
N ARG A 123 13.20 16.54 -11.35
CA ARG A 123 13.70 15.18 -11.61
C ARG A 123 14.54 14.65 -10.45
N TRP A 124 15.36 15.49 -9.84
CA TRP A 124 16.16 15.11 -8.68
C TRP A 124 15.31 14.89 -7.42
N TYR A 125 14.29 15.72 -7.19
CA TYR A 125 13.31 15.48 -6.11
C TYR A 125 12.64 14.10 -6.29
N GLN A 126 12.10 13.83 -7.47
CA GLN A 126 11.45 12.55 -7.76
C GLN A 126 12.40 11.36 -7.64
N SER A 127 13.65 11.52 -8.09
CA SER A 127 14.65 10.44 -8.03
C SER A 127 15.03 10.12 -6.57
N LEU A 128 15.28 11.14 -5.75
CA LEU A 128 15.61 10.94 -4.33
C LEU A 128 14.43 10.40 -3.54
N TYR A 129 13.22 10.87 -3.83
CA TYR A 129 11.99 10.31 -3.27
C TYR A 129 11.93 8.79 -3.50
N GLN A 130 12.10 8.34 -4.75
CA GLN A 130 12.06 6.92 -5.10
C GLN A 130 13.21 6.11 -4.47
N ILE A 131 14.41 6.70 -4.36
CA ILE A 131 15.53 6.06 -3.64
C ILE A 131 15.19 5.91 -2.16
N GLY A 132 14.60 6.92 -1.52
CA GLY A 132 14.13 6.85 -0.14
C GLY A 132 13.10 5.74 0.07
N VAL A 133 12.08 5.68 -0.80
CA VAL A 133 11.06 4.61 -0.75
C VAL A 133 11.70 3.24 -0.92
N LEU A 134 12.63 3.09 -1.88
CA LEU A 134 13.33 1.83 -2.12
C LEU A 134 14.12 1.38 -0.90
N VAL A 135 14.97 2.26 -0.36
CA VAL A 135 15.78 1.98 0.84
C VAL A 135 14.90 1.58 2.01
N SER A 136 13.80 2.29 2.21
CA SER A 136 12.87 2.03 3.31
C SER A 136 12.11 0.71 3.14
N ARG A 137 11.65 0.39 1.93
CA ARG A 137 11.00 -0.91 1.65
C ARG A 137 11.95 -2.09 1.81
N SER A 138 13.21 -1.93 1.44
CA SER A 138 14.26 -2.94 1.63
C SER A 138 14.71 -3.08 3.09
N SER A 139 14.48 -2.08 3.94
CA SER A 139 14.88 -2.05 5.36
C SER A 139 14.07 -3.00 6.26
N LEU A 140 13.06 -3.71 5.71
CA LEU A 140 12.16 -4.62 6.44
C LEU A 140 12.88 -5.66 7.29
N PHE A 141 14.06 -6.10 6.82
CA PHE A 141 14.87 -7.09 7.51
C PHE A 141 15.58 -6.54 8.76
N CYS A 142 15.87 -5.23 8.81
CA CYS A 142 16.75 -4.63 9.82
C CYS A 142 16.03 -3.76 10.87
N LEU A 143 14.92 -3.08 10.54
CA LEU A 143 14.28 -2.11 11.43
C LEU A 143 12.76 -2.29 11.46
N ARG A 144 12.23 -2.74 12.61
CA ARG A 144 10.78 -2.90 12.84
C ARG A 144 10.27 -1.75 13.71
N ILE A 145 9.42 -0.90 13.15
CA ILE A 145 8.88 0.28 13.85
C ILE A 145 7.41 0.04 14.18
N ARG A 146 7.10 -0.48 15.38
CA ARG A 146 5.74 -0.89 15.77
C ARG A 146 4.67 0.23 15.81
N TRP A 147 5.06 1.49 15.59
CA TRP A 147 4.19 2.67 15.75
C TRP A 147 3.90 3.39 14.43
N VAL A 148 3.01 2.82 13.59
CA VAL A 148 2.52 3.45 12.34
C VAL A 148 1.95 4.85 12.57
N GLY A 149 1.28 5.06 13.72
CA GLY A 149 0.71 6.37 14.06
C GLY A 149 1.75 7.49 14.19
N VAL A 150 2.97 7.17 14.64
CA VAL A 150 4.06 8.15 14.73
C VAL A 150 4.56 8.52 13.34
N LEU A 151 4.72 7.54 12.45
CA LEU A 151 5.09 7.77 11.05
C LEU A 151 4.05 8.64 10.33
N SER A 152 2.76 8.37 10.58
CA SER A 152 1.65 9.18 10.05
C SER A 152 1.67 10.63 10.54
N ALA A 153 1.88 10.84 11.84
CA ALA A 153 2.01 12.19 12.39
C ALA A 153 3.22 12.94 11.81
N LEU A 154 4.35 12.26 11.68
CA LEU A 154 5.60 12.82 11.17
C LEU A 154 5.49 13.18 9.69
N GLN A 155 4.83 12.33 8.89
CA GLN A 155 4.54 12.61 7.49
C GLN A 155 3.59 13.81 7.34
N PHE A 156 2.57 13.90 8.19
CA PHE A 156 1.64 15.02 8.16
C PHE A 156 2.34 16.34 8.53
N VAL A 157 3.19 16.34 9.56
CA VAL A 157 4.02 17.50 9.92
C VAL A 157 4.93 17.90 8.75
N ASN A 158 5.52 16.93 8.05
CA ASN A 158 6.36 17.19 6.90
C ASN A 158 5.57 17.86 5.75
N ALA A 159 4.36 17.39 5.46
CA ALA A 159 3.49 17.99 4.46
C ALA A 159 3.09 19.43 4.80
N VAL A 160 2.76 19.70 6.07
CA VAL A 160 2.47 21.06 6.55
C VAL A 160 3.70 21.96 6.43
N LEU A 161 4.88 21.46 6.82
CA LEU A 161 6.13 22.20 6.71
C LEU A 161 6.44 22.57 5.26
N LEU A 162 6.31 21.63 4.33
CA LEU A 162 6.54 21.88 2.90
C LEU A 162 5.49 22.84 2.31
N THR A 163 4.24 22.73 2.75
CA THR A 163 3.19 23.68 2.33
C THR A 163 3.53 25.10 2.78
N MET A 164 3.97 25.27 4.03
CA MET A 164 4.44 26.56 4.55
C MET A 164 5.71 27.03 3.84
N ALA A 165 6.59 26.11 3.43
CA ALA A 165 7.78 26.43 2.67
C ALA A 165 7.44 26.97 1.28
N VAL A 166 6.44 26.41 0.60
CA VAL A 166 5.93 26.94 -0.68
C VAL A 166 5.28 28.32 -0.48
N TYR A 167 4.49 28.51 0.58
CA TYR A 167 3.78 29.78 0.82
C TYR A 167 4.71 30.92 1.23
N TYR A 168 5.62 30.69 2.19
CA TYR A 168 6.50 31.74 2.73
C TYR A 168 7.87 31.81 2.05
N GLN A 169 8.22 30.85 1.18
CA GLN A 169 9.52 30.77 0.50
C GLN A 169 10.72 30.90 1.46
N PHE A 170 10.61 30.33 2.67
CA PHE A 170 11.63 30.48 3.71
C PHE A 170 12.84 29.56 3.54
N LEU A 171 12.77 28.58 2.61
CA LEU A 171 13.85 27.62 2.43
C LEU A 171 15.04 28.27 1.71
N PRO A 172 16.26 28.15 2.25
CA PRO A 172 17.41 28.90 1.73
C PRO A 172 18.08 28.23 0.52
N ALA A 173 17.88 26.93 0.30
CA ALA A 173 18.58 26.16 -0.74
C ALA A 173 17.85 24.88 -1.16
N VAL A 174 18.03 24.50 -2.43
CA VAL A 174 17.54 23.25 -3.05
C VAL A 174 17.95 21.99 -2.26
N TRP A 175 19.18 21.97 -1.74
CA TRP A 175 19.72 20.82 -1.00
C TRP A 175 18.91 20.48 0.26
N VAL A 176 18.34 21.49 0.92
CA VAL A 176 17.49 21.27 2.11
C VAL A 176 16.23 20.51 1.70
N VAL A 177 15.62 20.88 0.57
CA VAL A 177 14.44 20.21 0.01
C VAL A 177 14.77 18.79 -0.41
N LEU A 178 15.91 18.58 -1.09
CA LEU A 178 16.36 17.23 -1.48
C LEU A 178 16.47 16.29 -0.27
N VAL A 179 17.00 16.77 0.85
CA VAL A 179 17.08 15.99 2.10
C VAL A 179 15.70 15.71 2.68
N ILE A 180 14.80 16.71 2.69
CA ILE A 180 13.44 16.52 3.22
C ILE A 180 12.63 15.54 2.35
N VAL A 181 12.78 15.59 1.03
CA VAL A 181 12.12 14.68 0.08
C VAL A 181 12.68 13.26 0.18
N PHE A 182 13.99 13.11 0.37
CA PHE A 182 14.57 11.81 0.66
C PHE A 182 14.02 11.22 1.98
N TYR A 183 13.93 12.06 3.02
CA TYR A 183 13.34 11.70 4.30
C TYR A 183 11.85 11.34 4.21
N GLU A 184 11.09 12.09 3.43
CA GLU A 184 9.69 11.80 3.11
C GLU A 184 9.52 10.42 2.48
N GLY A 185 10.33 10.09 1.47
CA GLY A 185 10.34 8.76 0.87
C GLY A 185 10.68 7.65 1.86
N LEU A 186 11.58 7.92 2.81
CA LEU A 186 11.90 6.97 3.88
C LEU A 186 10.69 6.71 4.80
N LEU A 187 9.97 7.76 5.21
CA LEU A 187 8.79 7.62 6.07
C LEU A 187 7.66 6.86 5.36
N GLY A 188 7.42 7.19 4.09
CA GLY A 188 6.44 6.56 3.24
C GLY A 188 6.63 5.05 3.12
N GLY A 189 7.84 4.63 2.72
CA GLY A 189 8.19 3.22 2.63
C GLY A 189 8.10 2.48 3.96
N ALA A 190 8.43 3.14 5.07
CA ALA A 190 8.45 2.53 6.40
C ALA A 190 7.02 2.31 6.92
N ALA A 191 6.13 3.27 6.67
CA ALA A 191 4.73 3.17 7.02
C ALA A 191 4.03 2.06 6.25
N TYR A 192 4.31 1.92 4.94
CA TYR A 192 3.79 0.83 4.11
C TYR A 192 4.16 -0.52 4.71
N VAL A 193 5.46 -0.76 4.79
CA VAL A 193 6.05 -2.00 5.27
C VAL A 193 5.52 -2.39 6.64
N ASN A 194 5.54 -1.45 7.60
CA ASN A 194 5.14 -1.77 8.96
C ASN A 194 3.63 -2.02 9.07
N THR A 195 2.81 -1.35 8.26
CA THR A 195 1.35 -1.57 8.27
C THR A 195 0.99 -2.93 7.70
N TYR A 196 1.55 -3.31 6.56
CA TYR A 196 1.32 -4.64 5.98
C TYR A 196 1.82 -5.75 6.90
N TYR A 197 2.94 -5.53 7.59
CA TYR A 197 3.43 -6.46 8.60
C TYR A 197 2.49 -6.57 9.82
N SER A 198 2.03 -5.45 10.39
CA SER A 198 1.07 -5.47 11.51
C SER A 198 -0.25 -6.16 11.12
N ILE A 199 -0.76 -5.88 9.91
CA ILE A 199 -1.95 -6.56 9.39
C ILE A 199 -1.68 -8.06 9.28
N SER A 200 -0.55 -8.46 8.69
CA SER A 200 -0.22 -9.89 8.52
C SER A 200 -0.05 -10.67 9.82
N THR A 201 0.31 -10.01 10.92
CA THR A 201 0.59 -10.65 12.21
C THR A 201 -0.61 -10.60 13.17
N GLU A 202 -1.46 -9.57 13.08
CA GLU A 202 -2.62 -9.40 13.96
C GLU A 202 -3.91 -10.04 13.40
N THR A 203 -3.99 -10.28 12.09
CA THR A 203 -5.17 -10.94 11.48
C THR A 203 -4.92 -12.43 11.30
N GLY A 204 -5.86 -13.26 11.74
CA GLY A 204 -5.79 -14.71 11.52
C GLY A 204 -5.82 -15.08 10.03
N ASP A 205 -5.29 -16.26 9.67
CA ASP A 205 -5.08 -16.69 8.28
C ASP A 205 -6.31 -16.56 7.39
N ARG A 206 -7.51 -16.80 7.96
CA ARG A 206 -8.79 -16.70 7.27
C ARG A 206 -9.17 -15.27 6.85
N GLU A 207 -8.73 -14.26 7.59
CA GLU A 207 -9.14 -12.85 7.42
C GLU A 207 -8.02 -11.97 6.88
N ARG A 208 -6.80 -12.52 6.78
CA ARG A 208 -5.59 -11.83 6.33
C ARG A 208 -5.70 -11.30 4.91
N GLU A 209 -6.21 -12.11 3.98
CA GLU A 209 -6.37 -11.70 2.58
C GLU A 209 -7.35 -10.54 2.43
N PHE A 210 -8.52 -10.63 3.08
CA PHE A 210 -9.50 -9.55 3.10
C PHE A 210 -8.93 -8.27 3.72
N SER A 211 -8.17 -8.42 4.80
CA SER A 211 -7.55 -7.30 5.52
C SER A 211 -6.48 -6.59 4.69
N MET A 212 -5.65 -7.35 3.97
CA MET A 212 -4.67 -6.81 3.02
C MET A 212 -5.35 -6.10 1.85
N ALA A 213 -6.42 -6.67 1.31
CA ALA A 213 -7.21 -6.04 0.25
C ALA A 213 -7.86 -4.73 0.73
N ALA A 214 -8.46 -4.73 1.93
CA ALA A 214 -9.05 -3.54 2.53
C ALA A 214 -8.01 -2.42 2.76
N ALA A 215 -6.80 -2.77 3.20
CA ALA A 215 -5.72 -1.82 3.37
C ALA A 215 -5.24 -1.20 2.05
N SER A 216 -5.17 -1.99 0.97
CA SER A 216 -4.84 -1.45 -0.35
C SER A 216 -5.91 -0.49 -0.88
N VAL A 217 -7.19 -0.79 -0.69
CA VAL A 217 -8.27 0.16 -1.00
C VAL A 217 -8.10 1.46 -0.22
N GLY A 218 -7.70 1.37 1.06
CA GLY A 218 -7.36 2.53 1.88
C GLY A 218 -6.20 3.36 1.34
N ASP A 219 -5.12 2.72 0.87
CA ASP A 219 -4.01 3.44 0.21
C ASP A 219 -4.52 4.21 -1.01
N SER A 220 -5.34 3.55 -1.82
CA SER A 220 -5.72 4.07 -3.12
C SER A 220 -6.70 5.23 -2.96
N LEU A 221 -7.54 5.18 -1.95
CA LEU A 221 -8.38 6.31 -1.53
C LEU A 221 -7.53 7.49 -1.04
N GLY A 222 -6.48 7.26 -0.25
CA GLY A 222 -5.55 8.31 0.19
C GLY A 222 -4.87 9.02 -0.97
N ILE A 223 -4.33 8.24 -1.92
CA ILE A 223 -3.67 8.74 -3.14
C ILE A 223 -4.66 9.49 -4.05
N SER A 224 -5.88 8.97 -4.20
CA SER A 224 -6.91 9.60 -5.02
C SER A 224 -7.31 10.96 -4.42
N LEU A 225 -7.48 11.01 -3.09
CA LEU A 225 -7.83 12.24 -2.39
C LEU A 225 -6.70 13.27 -2.48
N SER A 226 -5.43 12.86 -2.38
CA SER A 226 -4.31 13.79 -2.51
C SER A 226 -4.26 14.42 -3.89
N GLY A 227 -4.45 13.63 -4.96
CA GLY A 227 -4.56 14.14 -6.32
C GLY A 227 -5.72 15.12 -6.49
N ALA A 228 -6.90 14.79 -5.94
CA ALA A 228 -8.05 15.67 -5.97
C ALA A 228 -7.81 17.00 -5.23
N THR A 229 -7.07 16.98 -4.11
CA THR A 229 -6.70 18.19 -3.35
C THR A 229 -5.55 18.98 -3.95
N ALA A 230 -4.64 18.34 -4.70
CA ALA A 230 -3.52 19.01 -5.34
C ALA A 230 -3.98 19.98 -6.45
N LEU A 231 -5.04 19.63 -7.19
CA LEU A 231 -5.59 20.47 -8.25
C LEU A 231 -6.06 21.87 -7.79
N PRO A 232 -6.96 22.01 -6.79
CA PRO A 232 -7.37 23.32 -6.31
C PRO A 232 -6.23 24.08 -5.62
N LEU A 233 -5.30 23.36 -4.97
CA LEU A 233 -4.12 23.96 -4.37
C LEU A 233 -3.23 24.63 -5.42
N HIS A 234 -2.94 23.93 -6.51
CA HIS A 234 -2.20 24.48 -7.66
C HIS A 234 -2.89 25.70 -8.23
N HIS A 235 -4.22 25.64 -8.44
CA HIS A 235 -4.97 26.80 -8.95
C HIS A 235 -4.87 28.00 -7.98
N TYR A 236 -4.90 27.77 -6.67
CA TYR A 236 -4.74 28.83 -5.68
C TYR A 236 -3.35 29.47 -5.74
N PHE A 237 -2.28 28.66 -5.76
CA PHE A 237 -0.92 29.19 -5.84
C PHE A 237 -0.60 29.86 -7.17
N CYS A 238 -1.12 29.36 -8.29
CA CYS A 238 -0.96 30.01 -9.60
C CYS A 238 -1.78 31.30 -9.76
N SER A 239 -2.76 31.53 -8.87
CA SER A 239 -3.55 32.76 -8.85
C SER A 239 -2.98 33.85 -7.94
N LEU A 240 -1.97 33.52 -7.13
CA LEU A 240 -1.25 34.44 -6.24
C LEU A 240 -0.14 35.18 -7.01
#